data_AF-A0A1W9ITR2-F1
#
_entry.id   AF-A0A1W9ITR2-F1
#
_cell.length_a   1.000
_cell.length_b   1.000
_cell.length_c   1.000
_cell.angle_alpha   90.00
_cell.angle_beta   90.00
_cell.angle_gamma   90.00
#
_symmetry.space_group_name_H-M   'P 1'
#
loop_
_entity.id
_entity.type
_entity.pdbx_description
1 polymer ?
#
loop_
_entity_poly.entity_id
_entity_poly.type
_entity_poly.pdbx_seq_one_letter_code
_entity_poly.pdbx_strand_id
1 'polypeptide(L)'
;MNGLPTPADHMALHPVLRALRSGQIVTILLLFITTLYASSGEAAPPGIQYPPREFSLYSTNSSERITLSCTPVSPETIDGSLSLLQIAPPNIQEIETATQRGIEMAQQNPEWNADLFNRARVNILEMMKDPAIGPKRRQFLIDLESAYASKDPTKAYKTIAGFEKQVCKVTAQQYSLRFVKISPTRWESHPKPTGLCNVNRIYHLTERQESEWELVESTTDSDSESFCHELNKAIKGDQSWKTTNSYLHEPPCEFLEFRNVPIIDSPFLPQCTLGESRC
;
A
#
# COMPACT_ATOMS: atom_id res chain seq x y z
N MET A 1 20.37 -7.34 39.00
CA MET A 1 20.89 -8.34 38.06
C MET A 1 20.21 -8.08 36.73
N ASN A 2 20.93 -7.52 35.76
CA ASN A 2 20.38 -7.25 34.44
C ASN A 2 20.38 -8.58 33.68
N GLY A 3 19.19 -9.10 33.36
CA GLY A 3 19.06 -10.32 32.57
C GLY A 3 19.73 -10.12 31.22
N LEU A 4 20.61 -11.05 30.84
CA LEU A 4 21.14 -11.10 29.49
C LEU A 4 19.94 -11.30 28.54
N PRO A 5 19.79 -10.44 27.52
CA PRO A 5 18.69 -10.55 26.57
C PRO A 5 18.67 -11.92 25.89
N THR A 6 17.48 -12.48 25.69
CA THR A 6 17.34 -13.83 25.18
C THR A 6 17.56 -13.88 23.66
N PRO A 7 17.96 -15.03 23.08
CA PRO A 7 18.15 -15.16 21.63
C PRO A 7 16.92 -14.79 20.79
N ALA A 8 15.71 -14.86 21.35
CA ALA A 8 14.47 -14.48 20.70
C ALA A 8 14.31 -12.95 20.59
N ASP A 9 14.80 -12.20 21.57
CA ASP A 9 14.73 -10.73 21.59
C ASP A 9 15.64 -10.09 20.53
N HIS A 10 16.69 -10.82 20.11
CA HIS A 10 17.62 -10.39 19.06
C HIS A 10 17.24 -10.84 17.65
N MET A 11 16.27 -11.76 17.48
CA MET A 11 15.70 -12.07 16.17
C MET A 11 14.80 -10.94 15.60
N ALA A 12 14.64 -9.84 16.33
CA ALA A 12 14.12 -8.59 15.81
C ALA A 12 15.11 -7.86 14.86
N LEU A 13 16.35 -8.34 14.74
CA LEU A 13 17.39 -7.68 13.94
C LEU A 13 17.33 -8.09 12.46
N HIS A 14 16.93 -7.10 11.67
CA HIS A 14 16.81 -7.00 10.21
C HIS A 14 15.46 -7.42 9.57
N PRO A 15 14.62 -6.43 9.20
CA PRO A 15 13.44 -6.63 8.35
C PRO A 15 13.75 -7.44 7.10
N VAL A 16 14.96 -7.32 6.54
CA VAL A 16 15.39 -8.05 5.34
C VAL A 16 15.36 -9.57 5.49
N LEU A 17 15.76 -10.15 6.63
CA LEU A 17 15.67 -11.62 6.79
C LEU A 17 14.21 -12.09 6.97
N ARG A 18 13.31 -11.24 7.49
CA ARG A 18 11.86 -11.48 7.47
C ARG A 18 11.28 -11.33 6.06
N ALA A 19 11.70 -10.31 5.31
CA ALA A 19 11.26 -10.04 3.95
C ALA A 19 11.73 -11.10 2.94
N LEU A 20 12.91 -11.70 3.17
CA LEU A 20 13.41 -12.85 2.39
C LEU A 20 12.62 -14.13 2.70
N ARG A 21 12.13 -14.31 3.94
CA ARG A 21 11.24 -15.42 4.32
C ARG A 21 9.80 -15.23 3.86
N SER A 22 9.34 -14.00 3.70
CA SER A 22 8.04 -13.72 3.10
C SER A 22 8.04 -13.84 1.57
N GLY A 23 8.92 -14.67 1.00
CA GLY A 23 8.81 -15.22 -0.35
C GLY A 23 7.53 -16.02 -0.61
N GLN A 24 6.47 -15.78 0.16
CA GLN A 24 5.14 -15.73 -0.44
C GLN A 24 5.13 -14.53 -1.38
N ILE A 25 5.57 -14.79 -2.62
CA ILE A 25 4.88 -14.21 -3.75
C ILE A 25 3.44 -14.65 -3.55
N VAL A 26 2.67 -13.86 -2.80
CA VAL A 26 1.24 -13.85 -3.01
C VAL A 26 1.16 -13.35 -4.42
N THR A 27 1.09 -14.29 -5.35
CA THR A 27 0.50 -14.04 -6.65
C THR A 27 -0.91 -13.63 -6.28
N ILE A 28 -1.09 -12.35 -5.95
CA ILE A 28 -2.35 -11.68 -6.11
C ILE A 28 -2.48 -11.72 -7.62
N LEU A 29 -2.97 -12.87 -8.11
CA LEU A 29 -3.84 -12.84 -9.27
C LEU A 29 -4.86 -11.81 -8.82
N LEU A 30 -4.65 -10.56 -9.24
CA LEU A 30 -5.70 -9.64 -9.58
C LEU A 30 -6.46 -10.36 -10.70
N LEU A 31 -7.16 -11.43 -10.33
CA LEU A 31 -8.42 -11.81 -10.91
C LEU A 31 -9.29 -10.60 -10.61
N PHE A 32 -9.14 -9.59 -11.47
CA PHE A 32 -10.27 -8.89 -12.01
C PHE A 32 -11.19 -9.99 -12.55
N ILE A 33 -11.94 -10.62 -11.64
CA ILE A 33 -13.23 -11.20 -11.98
C ILE A 33 -14.06 -9.94 -12.26
N THR A 34 -13.85 -9.36 -13.43
CA THR A 34 -14.90 -8.64 -14.11
C THR A 34 -15.95 -9.71 -14.35
N THR A 35 -16.80 -9.92 -13.34
CA THR A 35 -18.16 -10.32 -13.61
C THR A 35 -18.67 -9.24 -14.56
N LEU A 36 -18.51 -9.51 -15.86
CA LEU A 36 -19.33 -8.95 -16.92
C LEU A 36 -20.75 -9.43 -16.63
N TYR A 37 -21.34 -8.91 -15.55
CA TYR A 37 -22.71 -8.52 -15.61
C TYR A 37 -22.76 -7.51 -16.74
N ALA A 38 -23.00 -8.04 -17.95
CA ALA A 38 -23.77 -7.34 -18.94
C ALA A 38 -25.14 -7.09 -18.30
N SER A 39 -25.18 -6.18 -17.32
CA SER A 39 -26.34 -5.38 -17.02
C SER A 39 -26.73 -4.84 -18.39
N SER A 40 -27.86 -5.32 -18.90
CA SER A 40 -28.50 -4.80 -20.08
C SER A 40 -28.68 -3.32 -19.79
N GLY A 41 -27.74 -2.51 -20.29
CA GLY A 41 -27.71 -1.09 -20.02
C GLY A 41 -28.98 -0.52 -20.59
N GLU A 42 -29.98 -0.34 -19.74
CA GLU A 42 -31.08 0.55 -19.99
C GLU A 42 -30.42 1.88 -20.36
N ALA A 43 -30.58 2.28 -21.62
CA ALA A 43 -29.88 3.44 -22.15
C ALA A 43 -30.11 4.61 -21.20
N ALA A 44 -29.02 5.20 -20.70
CA ALA A 44 -29.10 6.30 -19.76
C ALA A 44 -30.10 7.34 -20.27
N PRO A 45 -30.99 7.87 -19.41
CA PRO A 45 -31.91 8.91 -19.81
C PRO A 45 -31.13 10.05 -20.49
N PRO A 46 -31.60 10.58 -21.62
CA PRO A 46 -30.89 11.64 -22.33
C PRO A 46 -30.65 12.82 -21.40
N GLY A 47 -29.38 13.24 -21.29
CA GLY A 47 -28.95 14.38 -20.46
C GLY A 47 -28.31 14.03 -19.11
N ILE A 48 -28.21 12.74 -18.73
CA ILE A 48 -27.50 12.34 -17.51
C ILE A 48 -26.11 11.82 -17.86
N GLN A 49 -25.09 12.58 -17.49
CA GLN A 49 -23.69 12.15 -17.56
C GLN A 49 -23.33 11.39 -16.28
N TYR A 50 -22.89 10.14 -16.45
CA TYR A 50 -22.36 9.31 -15.38
C TYR A 50 -20.83 9.30 -15.45
N PRO A 51 -20.14 9.07 -14.32
CA PRO A 51 -18.71 8.80 -14.37
C PRO A 51 -18.39 7.55 -15.20
N PRO A 52 -17.17 7.46 -15.75
CA PRO A 52 -16.68 6.24 -16.37
C PRO A 52 -16.83 5.06 -15.42
N ARG A 53 -17.11 3.87 -15.98
CA ARG A 53 -17.23 2.63 -15.19
C ARG A 53 -15.97 2.30 -14.41
N GLU A 54 -14.82 2.67 -14.94
CA GLU A 54 -13.54 2.51 -14.27
C GLU A 54 -12.58 3.62 -14.72
N PHE A 55 -11.88 4.22 -13.76
CA PHE A 55 -10.83 5.20 -14.04
C PHE A 55 -9.81 5.24 -12.90
N SER A 56 -8.62 5.77 -13.19
CA SER A 56 -7.55 5.96 -12.22
C SER A 56 -7.30 7.44 -11.98
N LEU A 57 -7.05 7.79 -10.71
CA LEU A 57 -6.69 9.11 -10.23
C LEU A 57 -5.34 9.02 -9.53
N TYR A 58 -4.57 10.10 -9.57
CA TYR A 58 -3.24 10.17 -8.98
C TYR A 58 -3.13 11.39 -8.06
N SER A 59 -2.39 11.23 -6.96
CA SER A 59 -2.03 12.36 -6.11
C SER A 59 -1.06 13.28 -6.83
N THR A 60 -0.95 14.52 -6.38
CA THR A 60 -0.07 15.55 -6.98
C THR A 60 1.40 15.15 -7.01
N ASN A 61 1.85 14.34 -6.05
CA ASN A 61 3.20 13.82 -5.92
C ASN A 61 3.33 12.36 -6.39
N SER A 62 2.26 11.76 -6.92
CA SER A 62 2.21 10.37 -7.39
C SER A 62 2.52 9.30 -6.36
N SER A 63 2.58 9.65 -5.07
CA SER A 63 2.70 8.66 -4.01
C SER A 63 1.43 7.85 -3.83
N GLU A 64 0.31 8.28 -4.41
CA GLU A 64 -0.97 7.58 -4.30
C GLU A 64 -1.63 7.46 -5.66
N ARG A 65 -2.17 6.27 -5.90
CA ARG A 65 -3.04 5.96 -7.03
C ARG A 65 -4.36 5.45 -6.50
N ILE A 66 -5.44 6.05 -6.94
CA ILE A 66 -6.80 5.56 -6.69
C ILE A 66 -7.32 4.96 -7.98
N THR A 67 -7.85 3.75 -7.90
CA THR A 67 -8.70 3.18 -8.95
C THR A 67 -10.12 3.15 -8.45
N LEU A 68 -11.04 3.77 -9.19
CA LEU A 68 -12.45 3.80 -8.85
C LEU A 68 -13.23 3.04 -9.91
N SER A 69 -14.08 2.10 -9.48
CA SER A 69 -15.06 1.46 -10.34
C SER A 69 -16.48 1.85 -9.92
N CYS A 70 -17.23 2.46 -10.82
CA CYS A 70 -18.54 3.05 -10.56
C CYS A 70 -19.67 2.23 -11.22
N THR A 71 -20.71 1.92 -10.44
CA THR A 71 -21.93 1.27 -10.89
C THR A 71 -23.13 2.19 -10.61
N PRO A 72 -23.88 2.64 -11.64
CA PRO A 72 -25.11 3.40 -11.44
C PRO A 72 -26.15 2.59 -10.68
N VAL A 73 -26.73 3.19 -9.63
CA VAL A 73 -27.85 2.61 -8.86
C VAL A 73 -29.14 3.32 -9.24
N SER A 74 -29.08 4.64 -9.43
CA SER A 74 -30.19 5.49 -9.85
C SER A 74 -29.66 6.72 -10.62
N PRO A 75 -30.54 7.55 -11.23
CA PRO A 75 -30.15 8.82 -11.84
C PRO A 75 -29.29 9.75 -10.96
N GLU A 76 -29.50 9.70 -9.64
CA GLU A 76 -28.86 10.57 -8.65
C GLU A 76 -27.90 9.80 -7.72
N THR A 77 -27.65 8.51 -7.96
CA THR A 77 -26.83 7.68 -7.06
C THR A 77 -25.94 6.69 -7.80
N ILE A 78 -24.68 6.65 -7.41
CA ILE A 78 -23.68 5.67 -7.89
C ILE A 78 -23.05 4.97 -6.69
N ASP A 79 -22.83 3.66 -6.83
CA ASP A 79 -21.99 2.89 -5.92
C ASP A 79 -20.60 2.75 -6.54
N GLY A 80 -19.57 3.03 -5.75
CA GLY A 80 -18.17 3.07 -6.14
C GLY A 80 -17.33 2.09 -5.33
N SER A 81 -16.56 1.25 -6.00
CA SER A 81 -15.48 0.46 -5.38
C SER A 81 -14.16 1.19 -5.58
N LEU A 82 -13.58 1.67 -4.49
CA LEU A 82 -12.33 2.42 -4.45
C LEU A 82 -11.19 1.52 -4.02
N SER A 83 -10.12 1.47 -4.81
CA SER A 83 -8.84 0.84 -4.45
C SER A 83 -7.76 1.91 -4.36
N LEU A 84 -7.27 2.18 -3.15
CA LEU A 84 -6.16 3.11 -2.89
C LEU A 84 -4.85 2.33 -2.82
N LEU A 85 -3.91 2.69 -3.67
CA LEU A 85 -2.53 2.21 -3.65
C LEU A 85 -1.63 3.36 -3.20
N GLN A 86 -1.01 3.22 -2.04
CA GLN A 86 -0.07 4.20 -1.49
C GLN A 86 1.36 3.66 -1.57
N ILE A 87 2.27 4.48 -2.07
CA ILE A 87 3.68 4.23 -2.30
C ILE A 87 4.47 5.16 -1.37
N ALA A 88 5.02 4.58 -0.31
CA ALA A 88 5.86 5.29 0.65
C ALA A 88 7.34 5.14 0.25
N PRO A 89 8.07 6.25 0.02
CA PRO A 89 9.50 6.19 -0.21
C PRO A 89 10.25 5.66 1.02
N PRO A 90 11.47 5.12 0.84
CA PRO A 90 12.27 4.62 1.94
C PRO A 90 12.68 5.75 2.88
N ASN A 91 12.65 5.46 4.19
CA ASN A 91 13.15 6.38 5.21
C ASN A 91 14.68 6.23 5.33
N ILE A 92 15.41 7.07 4.60
CA ILE A 92 16.88 7.00 4.49
C ILE A 92 17.56 7.08 5.86
N GLN A 93 17.08 7.96 6.74
CA GLN A 93 17.67 8.14 8.08
C GLN A 93 17.46 6.91 8.97
N GLU A 94 16.28 6.30 8.91
CA GLU A 94 15.98 5.06 9.64
C GLU A 94 16.86 3.92 9.13
N ILE A 95 17.03 3.78 7.80
CA ILE A 95 17.89 2.76 7.19
C ILE A 95 19.34 2.95 7.63
N GLU A 96 19.87 4.17 7.58
CA GLU A 96 21.26 4.45 7.99
C GLU A 96 21.48 4.18 9.48
N THR A 97 20.54 4.57 10.33
CA THR A 97 20.58 4.29 11.77
C THR A 97 20.55 2.79 12.05
N ALA A 98 19.67 2.04 11.37
CA ALA A 98 19.58 0.59 11.50
C ALA A 98 20.84 -0.11 10.99
N THR A 99 21.42 0.37 9.89
CA THR A 99 22.67 -0.13 9.31
C THR A 99 23.83 0.03 10.29
N GLN A 100 24.00 1.22 10.84
CA GLN A 100 25.08 1.52 11.79
C GLN A 100 24.96 0.66 13.06
N ARG A 101 23.74 0.56 13.62
CA ARG A 101 23.45 -0.31 14.76
C ARG A 101 23.77 -1.78 14.46
N GLY A 102 23.38 -2.26 13.27
CA GLY A 102 23.65 -3.63 12.83
C GLY A 102 25.14 -3.94 12.74
N ILE A 103 25.94 -2.99 12.23
CA ILE A 103 27.40 -3.11 12.16
C ILE A 103 28.02 -3.19 13.55
N GLU A 104 27.63 -2.29 14.47
CA GLU A 104 28.15 -2.26 15.84
C GLU A 104 27.83 -3.55 16.60
N MET A 105 26.58 -4.02 16.52
CA MET A 105 26.17 -5.29 17.11
C MET A 105 26.93 -6.48 16.52
N ALA A 106 27.23 -6.41 15.22
CA ALA A 106 27.94 -7.48 14.56
C ALA A 106 29.41 -7.58 14.98
N GLN A 107 30.06 -6.43 15.16
CA GLN A 107 31.42 -6.33 15.66
C GLN A 107 31.56 -6.80 17.10
N GLN A 108 30.51 -6.63 17.93
CA GLN A 108 30.49 -7.10 19.31
C GLN A 108 30.34 -8.64 19.43
N ASN A 109 29.82 -9.32 18.42
CA ASN A 109 29.50 -10.76 18.47
C ASN A 109 29.94 -11.53 17.21
N PRO A 110 31.25 -11.62 16.92
CA PRO A 110 31.74 -12.12 15.62
C PRO A 110 31.34 -13.58 15.31
N GLU A 111 31.35 -14.47 16.31
CA GLU A 111 30.99 -15.89 16.11
C GLU A 111 29.53 -16.06 15.71
N TRP A 112 28.63 -15.33 16.36
CA TRP A 112 27.19 -15.36 16.05
C TRP A 112 26.91 -14.85 14.63
N ASN A 113 27.63 -13.81 14.19
CA ASN A 113 27.47 -13.29 12.82
C ASN A 113 27.99 -14.27 11.76
N ALA A 114 29.07 -15.00 12.04
CA ALA A 114 29.57 -16.01 11.11
C ALA A 114 28.52 -17.11 10.86
N ASP A 115 27.85 -17.59 11.92
CA ASP A 115 26.75 -18.56 11.83
C ASP A 115 25.52 -17.99 11.10
N LEU A 116 25.12 -16.76 11.45
CA LEU A 116 24.03 -16.06 10.76
C LEU A 116 24.31 -15.90 9.26
N PHE A 117 25.53 -15.50 8.88
CA PHE A 117 25.92 -15.29 7.49
C PHE A 117 25.91 -16.59 6.71
N ASN A 118 26.40 -17.69 7.30
CA ASN A 118 26.33 -19.00 6.67
C ASN A 118 24.88 -19.42 6.40
N ARG A 119 23.97 -19.25 7.37
CA ARG A 119 22.54 -19.52 7.17
C ARG A 119 21.92 -18.63 6.11
N ALA A 120 22.23 -17.33 6.12
CA ALA A 120 21.71 -16.38 5.15
C ALA A 120 22.16 -16.73 3.71
N ARG A 121 23.42 -17.13 3.53
CA ARG A 121 23.95 -17.57 2.22
C ARG A 121 23.20 -18.75 1.65
N VAL A 122 22.92 -19.78 2.45
CA VAL A 122 22.14 -20.95 2.00
C VAL A 122 20.76 -20.52 1.49
N ASN A 123 20.08 -19.64 2.23
CA ASN A 123 18.77 -19.12 1.82
C ASN A 123 18.85 -18.29 0.53
N ILE A 124 19.87 -17.44 0.38
CA ILE A 124 20.07 -16.62 -0.82
C ILE A 124 20.30 -17.50 -2.06
N LEU A 125 21.15 -18.51 -1.93
CA LEU A 125 21.44 -19.46 -3.03
C LEU A 125 20.18 -20.23 -3.44
N GLU A 126 19.30 -20.54 -2.48
CA GLU A 126 18.00 -21.16 -2.79
C GLU A 126 17.06 -20.18 -3.50
N MET A 127 16.93 -18.96 -2.99
CA MET A 127 16.11 -17.93 -3.64
C MET A 127 16.56 -17.65 -5.07
N MET A 128 17.87 -17.61 -5.33
CA MET A 128 18.40 -17.41 -6.69
C MET A 128 17.97 -18.51 -7.69
N LYS A 129 17.54 -19.69 -7.24
CA LYS A 129 17.03 -20.72 -8.15
C LYS A 129 15.62 -20.41 -8.66
N ASP A 130 14.89 -19.52 -8.00
CA ASP A 130 13.53 -19.15 -8.38
C ASP A 130 13.54 -18.35 -9.70
N PRO A 131 12.89 -18.84 -10.77
CA PRO A 131 12.81 -18.14 -12.05
C PRO A 131 11.94 -16.88 -12.00
N ALA A 132 11.08 -16.71 -10.99
CA ALA A 132 10.28 -15.51 -10.80
C ALA A 132 11.12 -14.30 -10.33
N ILE A 133 12.34 -14.54 -9.86
CA ILE A 133 13.26 -13.46 -9.47
C ILE A 133 13.83 -12.78 -10.71
N GLY A 134 13.38 -11.54 -10.93
CA GLY A 134 13.88 -10.66 -11.98
C GLY A 134 15.37 -10.31 -11.86
N PRO A 135 15.99 -9.82 -12.95
CA PRO A 135 17.44 -9.67 -13.06
C PRO A 135 18.05 -8.72 -12.02
N LYS A 136 17.37 -7.61 -11.71
CA LYS A 136 17.85 -6.62 -10.72
C LYS A 136 17.91 -7.20 -9.30
N ARG A 137 16.84 -7.88 -8.89
CA ARG A 137 16.79 -8.57 -7.58
C ARG A 137 17.81 -9.71 -7.51
N ARG A 138 18.02 -10.43 -8.61
CA ARG A 138 19.06 -11.46 -8.73
C ARG A 138 20.47 -10.90 -8.57
N GLN A 139 20.77 -9.76 -9.20
CA GLN A 139 22.06 -9.09 -9.03
C GLN A 139 22.30 -8.69 -7.57
N PHE A 140 21.30 -8.09 -6.91
CA PHE A 140 21.37 -7.79 -5.48
C PHE A 140 21.66 -9.04 -4.63
N LEU A 141 20.99 -10.16 -4.91
CA LEU A 141 21.22 -11.41 -4.18
C LEU A 141 22.66 -11.93 -4.37
N ILE A 142 23.23 -11.80 -5.57
CA ILE A 142 24.64 -12.15 -5.84
C ILE A 142 25.57 -11.24 -5.02
N ASP A 143 25.33 -9.93 -5.02
CA ASP A 143 26.14 -8.96 -4.29
C ASP A 143 26.06 -9.21 -2.77
N LEU A 144 24.88 -9.58 -2.28
CA LEU A 144 24.65 -9.93 -0.87
C LEU A 144 25.31 -11.26 -0.48
N GLU A 145 25.24 -12.28 -1.33
CA GLU A 145 25.95 -13.55 -1.11
C GLU A 145 27.46 -13.31 -1.02
N SER A 146 28.03 -12.52 -1.94
CA SER A 146 29.43 -12.13 -1.94
C SER A 146 29.83 -11.35 -0.68
N ALA A 147 28.94 -10.47 -0.18
CA ALA A 147 29.17 -9.73 1.05
C ALA A 147 29.16 -10.63 2.29
N TYR A 148 28.28 -11.63 2.34
CA TYR A 148 28.30 -12.63 3.42
C TYR A 148 29.50 -13.58 3.32
N ALA A 149 29.91 -13.95 2.11
CA ALA A 149 31.06 -14.81 1.88
C ALA A 149 32.37 -14.17 2.36
N SER A 150 32.50 -12.84 2.29
CA SER A 150 33.68 -12.12 2.78
C SER A 150 33.77 -12.04 4.30
N LYS A 151 32.73 -12.47 5.04
CA LYS A 151 32.64 -12.39 6.51
C LYS A 151 32.87 -10.98 7.07
N ASP A 152 32.64 -9.95 6.25
CA ASP A 152 32.72 -8.55 6.67
C ASP A 152 31.30 -8.03 6.91
N PRO A 153 30.89 -7.82 8.18
CA PRO A 153 29.56 -7.33 8.47
C PRO A 153 29.32 -5.94 7.88
N THR A 154 30.34 -5.08 7.83
CA THR A 154 30.20 -3.74 7.25
C THR A 154 29.75 -3.82 5.80
N LYS A 155 30.37 -4.71 5.02
CA LYS A 155 30.01 -4.94 3.62
C LYS A 155 28.58 -5.48 3.51
N ALA A 156 28.22 -6.50 4.30
CA ALA A 156 26.89 -7.10 4.26
C ALA A 156 25.78 -6.09 4.60
N TYR A 157 25.90 -5.37 5.71
CA TYR A 157 24.91 -4.38 6.13
C TYR A 157 24.80 -3.22 5.14
N LYS A 158 25.92 -2.74 4.58
CA LYS A 158 25.89 -1.69 3.54
C LYS A 158 25.23 -2.17 2.24
N THR A 159 25.45 -3.41 1.82
CA THR A 159 24.75 -3.97 0.65
C THR A 159 23.25 -4.04 0.88
N ILE A 160 22.81 -4.48 2.06
CA ILE A 160 21.40 -4.49 2.44
C ILE A 160 20.81 -3.08 2.43
N ALA A 161 21.49 -2.13 3.08
CA ALA A 161 21.06 -0.74 3.15
C ALA A 161 20.95 -0.09 1.76
N GLY A 162 21.92 -0.36 0.88
CA GLY A 162 21.92 0.13 -0.50
C GLY A 162 20.67 -0.33 -1.27
N PHE A 163 20.26 -1.58 -1.06
CA PHE A 163 19.02 -2.10 -1.64
C PHE A 163 17.77 -1.50 -0.98
N GLU A 164 17.69 -1.44 0.36
CA GLU A 164 16.52 -0.87 1.07
C GLU A 164 16.26 0.59 0.68
N LYS A 165 17.31 1.38 0.40
CA LYS A 165 17.20 2.76 -0.09
C LYS A 165 16.57 2.89 -1.48
N GLN A 166 16.41 1.78 -2.21
CA GLN A 166 15.79 1.74 -3.53
C GLN A 166 14.39 1.10 -3.50
N VAL A 167 13.90 0.70 -2.32
CA VAL A 167 12.62 0.00 -2.15
C VAL A 167 11.57 0.95 -1.60
N CYS A 168 10.49 1.13 -2.34
CA CYS A 168 9.29 1.77 -1.85
C CYS A 168 8.38 0.72 -1.21
N LYS A 169 7.72 1.12 -0.12
CA LYS A 169 6.73 0.30 0.55
C LYS A 169 5.37 0.61 -0.03
N VAL A 170 4.65 -0.42 -0.43
CA VAL A 170 3.35 -0.31 -1.07
C VAL A 170 2.28 -0.83 -0.12
N THR A 171 1.25 -0.02 0.08
CA THR A 171 0.08 -0.33 0.88
C THR A 171 -1.13 -0.26 -0.05
N ALA A 172 -1.93 -1.31 -0.09
CA ALA A 172 -3.19 -1.33 -0.84
C ALA A 172 -4.36 -1.38 0.15
N GLN A 173 -5.38 -0.57 -0.10
CA GLN A 173 -6.61 -0.51 0.69
C GLN A 173 -7.80 -0.47 -0.25
N GLN A 174 -8.90 -1.10 0.14
CA GLN A 174 -10.14 -1.13 -0.63
C GLN A 174 -11.31 -0.66 0.22
N TYR A 175 -12.18 0.16 -0.38
CA TYR A 175 -13.33 0.74 0.27
C TYR A 175 -14.52 0.77 -0.68
N SER A 176 -15.73 0.67 -0.15
CA SER A 176 -16.96 0.90 -0.89
C SER A 176 -17.54 2.25 -0.50
N LEU A 177 -17.84 3.09 -1.49
CA LEU A 177 -18.40 4.42 -1.32
C LEU A 177 -19.72 4.50 -2.08
N ARG A 178 -20.74 5.10 -1.48
CA ARG A 178 -21.96 5.48 -2.18
C ARG A 178 -21.92 6.99 -2.39
N PHE A 179 -22.02 7.42 -3.64
CA PHE A 179 -22.08 8.84 -3.97
C PHE A 179 -23.50 9.23 -4.40
N VAL A 180 -23.93 10.39 -3.92
CA VAL A 180 -25.17 11.05 -4.31
C VAL A 180 -24.82 12.26 -5.15
N LYS A 181 -25.55 12.47 -6.24
CA LYS A 181 -25.34 13.61 -7.13
C LYS A 181 -25.80 14.89 -6.42
N ILE A 182 -24.95 15.91 -6.43
CA ILE A 182 -25.26 17.22 -5.83
C ILE A 182 -25.28 18.35 -6.88
N SER A 183 -24.69 18.12 -8.05
CA SER A 183 -24.79 19.00 -9.21
C SER A 183 -24.59 18.19 -10.50
N PRO A 184 -24.82 18.77 -11.70
CA PRO A 184 -24.61 18.07 -12.97
C PRO A 184 -23.24 17.39 -13.11
N THR A 185 -22.19 17.98 -12.54
CA THR A 185 -20.80 17.49 -12.63
C THR A 185 -20.21 17.03 -11.30
N ARG A 186 -20.98 17.04 -10.20
CA ARG A 186 -20.45 16.77 -8.86
C ARG A 186 -21.29 15.77 -8.08
N TRP A 187 -20.57 14.85 -7.45
CA TRP A 187 -21.08 13.77 -6.62
C TRP A 187 -20.41 13.82 -5.26
N GLU A 188 -21.15 13.46 -4.21
CA GLU A 188 -20.67 13.50 -2.83
C GLU A 188 -20.99 12.19 -2.13
N SER A 189 -20.01 11.64 -1.42
CA SER A 189 -20.23 10.50 -0.54
C SER A 189 -20.67 10.96 0.84
N HIS A 190 -21.61 10.23 1.43
CA HIS A 190 -22.06 10.45 2.80
C HIS A 190 -21.81 9.20 3.64
N PRO A 191 -20.54 8.82 3.90
CA PRO A 191 -20.28 7.70 4.77
C PRO A 191 -20.72 8.05 6.19
N LYS A 192 -21.11 7.01 6.93
CA LYS A 192 -21.42 7.16 8.36
C LYS A 192 -20.13 7.46 9.13
N PRO A 193 -20.21 8.24 10.22
CA PRO A 193 -19.08 8.44 11.12
C PRO A 193 -18.54 7.09 11.60
N THR A 194 -17.21 6.97 11.67
CA THR A 194 -16.56 5.75 12.15
C THR A 194 -15.60 6.03 13.30
N GLY A 195 -15.42 5.01 14.14
CA GLY A 195 -14.48 5.02 15.26
C GLY A 195 -14.92 5.89 16.44
N LEU A 196 -14.08 5.91 17.48
CA LEU A 196 -14.34 6.67 18.72
C LEU A 196 -14.36 8.19 18.51
N CYS A 197 -13.74 8.65 17.42
CA CYS A 197 -13.61 10.07 17.10
C CYS A 197 -14.64 10.58 16.09
N ASN A 198 -15.64 9.77 15.72
CA ASN A 198 -16.72 10.14 14.80
C ASN A 198 -16.23 10.89 13.54
N VAL A 199 -15.09 10.46 13.00
CA VAL A 199 -14.46 11.15 11.87
C VAL A 199 -15.26 10.85 10.62
N ASN A 200 -15.72 11.91 9.95
CA ASN A 200 -16.44 11.82 8.69
C ASN A 200 -15.50 12.17 7.54
N ARG A 201 -15.15 11.16 6.73
CA ARG A 201 -14.40 11.36 5.49
C ARG A 201 -15.37 11.51 4.33
N ILE A 202 -15.53 12.72 3.84
CA ILE A 202 -16.43 13.03 2.73
C ILE A 202 -15.60 13.06 1.46
N TYR A 203 -15.94 12.19 0.51
CA TYR A 203 -15.36 12.20 -0.82
C TYR A 203 -16.26 13.00 -1.79
N HIS A 204 -15.68 13.96 -2.49
CA HIS A 204 -16.30 14.69 -3.58
C HIS A 204 -15.69 14.24 -4.91
N LEU A 205 -16.51 13.68 -5.79
CA LEU A 205 -16.11 13.31 -7.15
C LEU A 205 -16.65 14.36 -8.12
N THR A 206 -15.75 15.02 -8.85
CA THR A 206 -16.08 16.14 -9.74
C THR A 206 -15.55 15.87 -11.14
N GLU A 207 -16.40 16.05 -12.14
CA GLU A 207 -15.98 16.14 -13.54
C GLU A 207 -15.50 17.56 -13.85
N ARG A 208 -14.27 17.69 -14.35
CA ARG A 208 -13.64 18.97 -14.68
C ARG A 208 -13.88 19.35 -16.14
N GLN A 209 -13.35 18.58 -17.09
CA GLN A 209 -13.44 18.82 -18.54
C GLN A 209 -13.37 17.49 -19.30
N GLU A 210 -14.27 17.23 -20.26
CA GLU A 210 -14.15 16.15 -21.26
C GLU A 210 -13.60 14.80 -20.72
N SER A 211 -14.21 14.26 -19.64
CA SER A 211 -13.76 13.01 -18.96
C SER A 211 -12.56 13.12 -18.03
N GLU A 212 -12.11 14.32 -17.69
CA GLU A 212 -11.20 14.56 -16.58
C GLU A 212 -11.96 14.55 -15.25
N TRP A 213 -11.53 13.70 -14.32
CA TRP A 213 -12.15 13.53 -13.02
C TRP A 213 -11.19 13.94 -11.91
N GLU A 214 -11.77 14.49 -10.85
CA GLU A 214 -11.09 14.79 -9.61
C GLU A 214 -11.86 14.18 -8.44
N LEU A 215 -11.14 13.51 -7.55
CA LEU A 215 -11.65 13.10 -6.25
C LEU A 215 -10.99 13.97 -5.19
N VAL A 216 -11.78 14.54 -4.29
CA VAL A 216 -11.30 15.27 -3.12
C VAL A 216 -11.80 14.57 -1.87
N GLU A 217 -10.91 14.19 -0.97
CA GLU A 217 -11.25 13.74 0.38
C GLU A 217 -11.16 14.94 1.32
N SER A 218 -12.29 15.25 1.96
CA SER A 218 -12.38 16.25 3.02
C SER A 218 -12.75 15.54 4.32
N THR A 219 -12.05 15.87 5.39
CA THR A 219 -12.34 15.33 6.72
C THR A 219 -13.10 16.37 7.53
N THR A 220 -14.29 16.04 8.00
CA THR A 220 -15.05 16.86 8.95
C THR A 220 -15.05 16.20 10.32
N ASP A 221 -14.89 17.04 11.35
CA ASP A 221 -14.93 16.64 12.76
C ASP A 221 -16.24 17.18 13.35
N SER A 222 -16.98 16.34 14.06
CA SER A 222 -18.24 16.76 14.69
C SER A 222 -18.03 17.58 15.96
N ASP A 223 -16.86 17.48 16.62
CA ASP A 223 -16.65 18.06 17.95
C ASP A 223 -15.35 18.86 18.07
N SER A 224 -15.47 20.18 17.94
CA SER A 224 -14.35 21.13 17.97
C SER A 224 -13.57 21.21 19.30
N GLU A 225 -14.11 20.68 20.39
CA GLU A 225 -13.53 20.80 21.75
C GLU A 225 -13.08 19.46 22.36
N SER A 226 -13.06 18.36 21.59
CA SER A 226 -12.74 17.03 22.10
C SER A 226 -11.26 16.64 21.93
N PHE A 227 -10.80 15.62 22.68
CA PHE A 227 -9.50 14.95 22.49
C PHE A 227 -9.25 14.53 21.02
N CYS A 228 -10.32 14.20 20.31
CA CYS A 228 -10.26 13.83 18.90
C CYS A 228 -9.87 15.00 18.00
N HIS A 229 -10.09 16.26 18.41
CA HIS A 229 -9.70 17.42 17.63
C HIS A 229 -8.18 17.49 17.40
N GLU A 230 -7.36 17.20 18.41
CA GLU A 230 -5.91 17.23 18.29
C GLU A 230 -5.38 16.08 17.42
N LEU A 231 -5.94 14.88 17.58
CA LEU A 231 -5.66 13.72 16.72
C LEU A 231 -6.04 14.00 15.26
N ASN A 232 -7.21 14.61 15.05
CA ASN A 232 -7.72 14.93 13.73
C ASN A 232 -6.95 16.10 13.09
N LYS A 233 -6.33 16.99 13.87
CA LYS A 233 -5.50 18.08 13.35
C LYS A 233 -4.31 17.57 12.53
N ALA A 234 -3.77 16.40 12.86
CA ALA A 234 -2.73 15.74 12.05
C ALA A 234 -3.25 15.15 10.73
N ILE A 235 -4.57 14.93 10.63
CA ILE A 235 -5.28 14.35 9.47
C ILE A 235 -5.96 15.46 8.64
N LYS A 236 -6.09 16.68 9.20
CA LYS A 236 -6.72 17.82 8.53
C LYS A 236 -5.87 18.32 7.37
N GLY A 237 -6.30 17.94 6.17
CA GLY A 237 -5.90 18.51 4.90
C GLY A 237 -6.78 17.91 3.82
N ASP A 238 -7.30 18.74 2.92
CA ASP A 238 -7.98 18.22 1.74
C ASP A 238 -6.95 17.47 0.88
N GLN A 239 -7.21 16.20 0.64
CA GLN A 239 -6.42 15.40 -0.30
C GLN A 239 -7.15 15.38 -1.64
N SER A 240 -6.45 15.63 -2.74
CA SER A 240 -7.03 15.66 -4.08
C SER A 240 -6.25 14.74 -5.01
N TRP A 241 -6.98 13.94 -5.77
CA TRP A 241 -6.47 13.07 -6.81
C TRP A 241 -7.15 13.42 -8.14
N LYS A 242 -6.39 13.46 -9.22
CA LYS A 242 -6.88 13.86 -10.54
C LYS A 242 -6.57 12.81 -11.59
N THR A 243 -7.37 12.75 -12.66
CA THR A 243 -7.01 12.05 -13.90
C THR A 243 -5.84 12.79 -14.55
N THR A 244 -4.62 12.45 -14.16
CA THR A 244 -3.42 12.87 -14.88
C THR A 244 -3.00 11.77 -15.84
N ASN A 245 -2.21 12.13 -16.87
CA ASN A 245 -1.68 11.16 -17.80
C ASN A 245 -0.80 10.16 -17.04
N SER A 246 -1.19 8.89 -17.00
CA SER A 246 -0.57 7.85 -16.17
C SER A 246 0.92 7.64 -16.46
N TYR A 247 1.38 8.05 -17.64
CA TYR A 247 2.79 7.98 -18.05
C TYR A 247 3.69 9.03 -17.38
N LEU A 248 3.13 10.06 -16.75
CA LEU A 248 3.92 11.14 -16.15
C LEU A 248 4.55 10.76 -14.80
N HIS A 249 4.22 9.59 -14.27
CA HIS A 249 4.40 9.29 -12.86
C HIS A 249 4.98 7.88 -12.66
N GLU A 250 6.28 7.75 -12.90
CA GLU A 250 7.03 6.58 -12.43
C GLU A 250 7.14 6.63 -10.90
N PRO A 251 7.02 5.47 -10.21
CA PRO A 251 7.25 5.44 -8.77
C PRO A 251 8.68 5.91 -8.45
N PRO A 252 8.90 6.59 -7.32
CA PRO A 252 10.21 7.17 -7.00
C PRO A 252 11.28 6.14 -6.63
N CYS A 253 10.96 4.84 -6.74
CA CYS A 253 11.80 3.72 -6.31
C CYS A 253 11.92 2.67 -7.42
N GLU A 254 13.05 1.97 -7.41
CA GLU A 254 13.33 0.89 -8.36
C GLU A 254 12.59 -0.40 -8.03
N PHE A 255 12.28 -0.61 -6.74
CA PHE A 255 11.57 -1.78 -6.25
C PHE A 255 10.34 -1.40 -5.45
N LEU A 256 9.32 -2.25 -5.50
CA LEU A 256 8.10 -2.14 -4.73
C LEU A 256 7.99 -3.36 -3.81
N GLU A 257 7.79 -3.10 -2.52
CA GLU A 257 7.53 -4.13 -1.51
C GLU A 257 6.12 -3.95 -0.97
N PHE A 258 5.24 -4.91 -1.25
CA PHE A 258 3.89 -4.90 -0.71
C PHE A 258 3.93 -5.24 0.77
N ARG A 259 3.43 -4.32 1.61
CA ARG A 259 3.14 -4.66 2.99
C ARG A 259 1.85 -5.46 3.02
N ASN A 260 1.89 -6.61 3.68
CA ASN A 260 0.68 -7.29 4.12
C ASN A 260 -0.05 -6.36 5.09
N VAL A 261 -1.01 -5.61 4.58
CA VAL A 261 -2.00 -4.94 5.41
C VAL A 261 -2.91 -6.07 5.90
N PRO A 262 -3.02 -6.33 7.21
CA PRO A 262 -4.05 -7.23 7.69
C PRO A 262 -5.37 -6.70 7.12
N ILE A 263 -6.14 -7.57 6.44
CA ILE A 263 -7.48 -7.23 5.98
C ILE A 263 -8.24 -6.85 7.26
N ILE A 264 -8.45 -5.56 7.47
CA ILE A 264 -9.34 -5.10 8.52
C ILE A 264 -10.72 -5.40 7.96
N ASP A 265 -11.29 -6.54 8.35
CA ASP A 265 -12.68 -6.86 8.08
C ASP A 265 -13.51 -5.68 8.57
N SER A 266 -13.98 -4.85 7.65
CA SER A 266 -14.95 -3.81 7.96
C SER A 266 -16.17 -4.53 8.53
N PRO A 267 -16.65 -4.20 9.74
CA PRO A 267 -17.74 -4.92 10.40
C PRO A 267 -19.11 -4.77 9.69
N PHE A 268 -19.14 -4.24 8.47
CA PHE A 268 -20.36 -3.92 7.73
C PHE A 268 -20.44 -4.51 6.32
N LEU A 269 -19.55 -5.41 5.93
CA LEU A 269 -19.76 -6.23 4.75
C LEU A 269 -20.11 -7.66 5.19
N PRO A 270 -21.32 -8.18 4.90
CA PRO A 270 -21.56 -9.61 5.05
C PRO A 270 -20.55 -10.34 4.17
N GLN A 271 -19.75 -11.21 4.79
CA GLN A 271 -18.82 -12.06 4.09
C GLN A 271 -19.62 -13.08 3.27
N CYS A 272 -19.96 -12.76 2.03
CA CYS A 272 -20.36 -13.77 1.07
C CYS A 272 -19.07 -14.40 0.54
N THR A 273 -18.71 -15.54 1.11
CA THR A 273 -17.66 -16.40 0.56
C THR A 273 -18.07 -16.83 -0.84
N LEU A 274 -17.15 -16.69 -1.80
CA LEU A 274 -17.28 -17.21 -3.16
C LEU A 274 -17.58 -18.71 -3.10
N GLY A 275 -18.86 -19.09 -3.23
CA GLY A 275 -19.29 -20.49 -3.24
C GLY A 275 -20.73 -20.76 -2.83
N GLU A 276 -21.41 -19.84 -2.13
CA GLU A 276 -22.79 -20.08 -1.69
C GLU A 276 -23.78 -19.23 -2.49
N SER A 277 -24.66 -19.92 -3.23
CA SER A 277 -25.65 -19.32 -4.15
C SER A 277 -26.81 -18.57 -3.47
N ARG A 278 -26.72 -18.23 -2.17
CA ARG A 278 -27.70 -17.42 -1.45
C ARG A 278 -27.03 -16.58 -0.35
N CYS A 279 -26.73 -15.34 -0.72
CA CYS A 279 -26.93 -14.16 0.10
C CYS A 279 -28.10 -13.40 -0.54
#